data_AF-A0A7K2NTP9-F1
#
_entry.id   AF-A0A7K2NTP9-F1
#
_cell.length_a   1.000
_cell.length_b   1.000
_cell.length_c   1.000
_cell.angle_alpha   90.00
_cell.angle_beta   90.00
_cell.angle_gamma   90.00
#
_symmetry.space_group_name_H-M   'P 1'
#
loop_
_entity.id
_entity.type
_entity.pdbx_description
1 polymer ?
#
loop_
_entity_poly.entity_id
_entity_poly.type
_entity_poly.pdbx_seq_one_letter_code
_entity_poly.pdbx_strand_id
1 'polypeptide(L)'
;MTPRRVVPLLLAAFLLIGTAGQAQAAGYRYWSFWDRDGGTWVYATQGPSMARPSDGDVQGFRFAVSENSGDAAQPRGTADFASICAKTPAEDGTKRVALVLDFGTAP
;
A
#
# COMPACT_ATOMS: atom_id res chain seq x y z
N MET A 1 23.32 -24.79 -45.14
CA MET A 1 23.86 -24.68 -43.76
C MET A 1 23.89 -26.06 -43.14
N THR A 2 25.05 -26.50 -42.66
CA THR A 2 25.29 -27.86 -42.16
C THR A 2 24.52 -28.12 -40.85
N PRO A 3 23.84 -29.28 -40.67
CA PRO A 3 23.05 -29.60 -39.47
C PRO A 3 23.84 -29.52 -38.16
N ARG A 4 25.18 -29.62 -38.24
CA ARG A 4 26.12 -29.45 -37.10
C ARG A 4 26.07 -28.06 -36.44
N ARG A 5 25.62 -27.02 -37.14
CA ARG A 5 25.48 -25.67 -36.55
C ARG A 5 24.09 -25.42 -35.96
N VAL A 6 23.10 -26.22 -36.35
CA VAL A 6 21.69 -26.06 -35.92
C VAL A 6 21.49 -26.59 -34.50
N VAL A 7 22.10 -27.73 -34.17
CA VAL A 7 22.01 -28.36 -32.84
C VAL A 7 22.52 -27.47 -31.71
N PRO A 8 23.75 -26.89 -31.76
CA PRO A 8 24.22 -26.01 -30.69
C PRO A 8 23.40 -24.73 -30.57
N LEU A 9 22.84 -24.23 -31.70
CA LEU A 9 21.98 -23.06 -31.71
C LEU A 9 20.65 -23.34 -31.00
N LEU A 10 20.05 -24.50 -31.27
CA LEU A 10 18.83 -24.96 -30.59
C LEU A 10 19.08 -25.21 -29.11
N LEU A 11 20.22 -25.80 -28.73
CA LEU A 11 20.58 -26.02 -27.33
C LEU A 11 20.76 -24.71 -26.58
N ALA A 12 21.46 -23.74 -27.19
CA ALA A 12 21.63 -22.40 -26.62
C ALA A 12 20.29 -21.68 -26.48
N ALA A 13 19.41 -21.76 -27.47
CA ALA A 13 18.06 -21.22 -27.38
C ALA A 13 17.25 -21.89 -26.26
N PHE A 14 17.30 -23.22 -26.14
CA PHE A 14 16.58 -23.96 -25.10
C PHE A 14 17.08 -23.61 -23.69
N LEU A 15 18.38 -23.43 -23.51
CA LEU A 15 18.98 -22.96 -22.25
C LEU A 15 18.54 -21.52 -21.92
N LEU A 16 18.54 -20.61 -22.89
CA LEU A 16 18.11 -19.22 -22.68
C LEU A 16 16.62 -19.12 -22.30
N ILE A 17 15.76 -19.95 -22.88
CA ILE A 17 14.32 -19.97 -22.57
C ILE A 17 14.07 -20.69 -21.23
N GLY A 18 14.86 -21.72 -20.91
CA GLY A 18 14.74 -22.49 -19.67
C GLY A 18 15.23 -21.77 -18.41
N THR A 19 16.06 -20.73 -18.54
CA THR A 19 16.56 -19.91 -17.42
C THR A 19 15.76 -18.63 -17.18
N ALA A 20 14.75 -18.34 -17.99
CA ALA A 20 13.85 -17.22 -17.75
C ALA A 20 12.98 -17.54 -16.51
N GLY A 21 13.47 -17.16 -15.33
CA GLY A 21 12.73 -17.29 -14.08
C GLY A 21 11.40 -16.54 -14.14
N GLN A 22 10.39 -17.02 -13.40
CA GLN A 22 9.14 -16.28 -13.25
C GLN A 22 9.43 -14.92 -12.60
N ALA A 23 8.98 -13.84 -13.24
CA ALA A 23 8.93 -12.53 -12.60
C ALA A 23 7.88 -12.59 -11.49
N GLN A 24 8.29 -12.99 -10.29
CA GLN A 24 7.47 -12.86 -9.08
C GLN A 24 7.25 -11.37 -8.84
N ALA A 25 6.01 -10.95 -8.64
CA ALA A 25 5.75 -9.58 -8.19
C ALA A 25 6.39 -9.43 -6.82
N ALA A 26 7.37 -8.54 -6.67
CA ALA A 26 8.04 -8.25 -5.40
C ALA A 26 7.11 -7.61 -4.33
N GLY A 27 5.79 -7.65 -4.55
CA GLY A 27 4.74 -7.01 -3.78
C GLY A 27 3.67 -6.42 -4.69
N TYR A 28 2.49 -6.18 -4.12
CA TYR A 28 1.39 -5.47 -4.77
C TYR A 28 1.47 -3.98 -4.44
N ARG A 29 1.16 -3.12 -5.40
CA ARG A 29 1.00 -1.69 -5.14
C ARG A 29 -0.46 -1.37 -4.89
N TYR A 30 -0.79 -0.96 -3.68
CA TYR A 30 -2.16 -0.68 -3.28
C TYR A 30 -2.23 0.38 -2.19
N TRP A 31 -3.45 0.85 -1.91
CA TRP A 31 -3.75 1.70 -0.78
C TRP A 31 -4.04 0.83 0.45
N SER A 32 -3.11 0.82 1.40
CA SER A 32 -3.35 0.25 2.72
C SER A 32 -4.18 1.20 3.58
N PHE A 33 -4.95 0.66 4.51
CA PHE A 33 -5.89 1.40 5.35
C PHE A 33 -5.58 1.21 6.83
N TRP A 34 -5.60 2.31 7.57
CA TRP A 34 -5.06 2.39 8.92
C TRP A 34 -5.96 3.22 9.84
N ASP A 35 -6.04 2.80 11.09
CA ASP A 35 -6.61 3.58 12.17
C ASP A 35 -5.48 4.21 12.99
N ARG A 36 -5.67 5.46 13.44
CA ARG A 36 -4.76 6.07 14.41
C ARG A 36 -5.24 5.76 15.81
N ASP A 37 -4.46 4.97 16.54
CA ASP A 37 -4.67 4.75 17.97
C ASP A 37 -3.64 5.59 18.75
N GLY A 38 -4.12 6.65 19.38
CA GLY A 38 -3.29 7.68 19.98
C GLY A 38 -2.28 8.27 18.98
N GLY A 39 -0.99 8.05 19.24
CA GLY A 39 0.09 8.54 18.39
C GLY A 39 0.49 7.59 17.25
N THR A 40 -0.01 6.36 17.25
CA THR A 40 0.50 5.26 16.42
C THR A 40 -0.50 4.79 15.37
N TRP A 41 0.00 4.23 14.27
CA TRP A 41 -0.83 3.61 13.24
C TRP A 41 -1.06 2.13 13.55
N VAL A 42 -2.32 1.71 13.44
CA VAL A 42 -2.75 0.32 13.56
C VAL A 42 -3.39 -0.08 12.23
N TYR A 43 -2.98 -1.22 11.67
CA TYR A 43 -3.57 -1.69 10.41
C TYR A 43 -5.05 -1.98 10.63
N ALA A 44 -5.91 -1.42 9.80
CA ALA A 44 -7.36 -1.53 10.01
C ALA A 44 -7.82 -2.97 9.78
N THR A 45 -8.64 -3.49 10.71
CA THR A 45 -9.24 -4.84 10.61
C THR A 45 -10.50 -4.85 9.75
N GLN A 46 -11.03 -3.67 9.41
CA GLN A 46 -12.19 -3.47 8.55
C GLN A 46 -11.82 -2.59 7.36
N GLY A 47 -12.51 -2.79 6.23
CA GLY A 47 -12.34 -1.93 5.06
C GLY A 47 -12.96 -0.54 5.27
N PRO A 48 -12.51 0.48 4.52
CA PRO A 48 -12.96 1.87 4.68
C PRO A 48 -14.45 2.10 4.36
N SER A 49 -15.08 1.20 3.61
CA SER A 49 -16.53 1.23 3.34
C SER A 49 -17.39 0.73 4.51
N MET A 50 -16.79 0.00 5.45
CA MET A 50 -17.48 -0.60 6.60
C MET A 50 -17.15 0.13 7.91
N ALA A 51 -15.98 0.77 7.98
CA ALA A 51 -15.54 1.53 9.14
C ALA A 51 -16.58 2.60 9.54
N ARG A 52 -16.83 2.71 10.85
CA ARG A 52 -17.72 3.72 11.44
C ARG A 52 -16.96 4.53 12.49
N PRO A 53 -16.10 5.47 12.07
CA PRO A 53 -15.31 6.28 12.97
C PRO A 53 -16.17 7.11 13.94
N SER A 54 -15.61 7.44 15.09
CA SER A 54 -16.11 8.39 16.08
C SER A 54 -15.71 9.82 15.72
N ASP A 55 -16.35 10.82 16.35
CA ASP A 55 -15.83 12.19 16.29
C ASP A 55 -14.44 12.23 16.93
N GLY A 56 -13.46 12.83 16.26
CA GLY A 56 -12.08 12.86 16.73
C GLY A 56 -11.16 11.80 16.11
N ASP A 57 -11.72 10.78 15.44
CA ASP A 57 -10.91 9.71 14.88
C ASP A 57 -10.07 10.20 13.70
N VAL A 58 -8.88 9.62 13.56
CA VAL A 58 -8.00 9.82 12.40
C VAL A 58 -7.84 8.49 11.68
N GLN A 59 -8.16 8.48 10.39
CA GLN A 59 -7.93 7.33 9.51
C GLN A 59 -6.87 7.67 8.47
N GLY A 60 -6.12 6.65 8.05
CA GLY A 60 -4.96 6.79 7.20
C GLY A 60 -5.05 5.91 5.96
N PHE A 61 -4.62 6.46 4.83
CA PHE A 61 -4.42 5.73 3.59
C PHE A 61 -2.97 5.89 3.15
N ARG A 62 -2.31 4.78 2.83
CA ARG A 62 -0.93 4.78 2.35
C ARG A 62 -0.78 3.98 1.07
N PHE A 63 -0.40 4.67 0.00
CA PHE A 63 -0.09 4.04 -1.29
C PHE A 63 1.37 3.61 -1.34
N ALA A 64 1.60 2.30 -1.36
CA ALA A 64 2.95 1.72 -1.37
C ALA A 64 2.95 0.32 -2.00
N VAL A 65 4.14 -0.17 -2.33
CA VAL A 65 4.35 -1.59 -2.64
C VAL A 65 4.50 -2.33 -1.31
N SER A 66 3.67 -3.35 -1.07
CA SER A 66 3.77 -4.24 0.09
C SER A 66 3.46 -5.67 -0.34
N GLU A 67 4.03 -6.67 0.32
CA GLU A 67 3.78 -8.09 0.03
C GLU A 67 2.39 -8.51 0.49
N ASN A 68 1.99 -8.11 1.69
CA ASN A 68 0.71 -8.37 2.33
C ASN A 68 0.38 -7.31 3.41
N SER A 69 -0.63 -7.56 4.24
CA SER A 69 -1.04 -6.61 5.29
C SER A 69 -0.07 -6.53 6.46
N GLY A 70 0.73 -7.59 6.72
CA GLY A 70 1.67 -7.65 7.84
C GLY A 70 2.93 -6.80 7.64
N ASP A 71 3.30 -6.53 6.40
CA ASP A 71 4.44 -5.68 6.02
C ASP A 71 3.99 -4.36 5.34
N ALA A 72 2.69 -4.06 5.37
CA ALA A 72 2.16 -2.86 4.76
C ALA A 72 2.83 -1.61 5.33
N ALA A 73 3.29 -0.72 4.45
CA ALA A 73 3.86 0.55 4.88
C ALA A 73 2.77 1.41 5.54
N GLN A 74 3.06 1.92 6.73
CA GLN A 74 2.17 2.86 7.43
C GLN A 74 2.23 4.29 6.82
N PRO A 75 1.18 5.11 6.99
CA PRO A 75 1.20 6.51 6.57
C PRO A 75 2.33 7.30 7.24
N ARG A 76 2.95 8.21 6.49
CA ARG A 76 3.98 9.13 6.99
C ARG A 76 3.36 10.45 7.47
N GLY A 77 4.15 11.19 8.25
CA GLY A 77 3.75 12.48 8.81
C GLY A 77 3.23 12.35 10.24
N THR A 78 3.12 13.49 10.92
CA THR A 78 2.79 13.56 12.36
C THR A 78 1.50 14.31 12.65
N ALA A 79 0.79 14.76 11.60
CA ALA A 79 -0.49 15.46 11.78
C ALA A 79 -1.48 14.58 12.56
N ASP A 80 -2.18 15.22 13.47
CA ASP A 80 -3.19 14.64 14.36
C ASP A 80 -4.55 15.26 14.10
N PHE A 81 -5.58 14.78 14.81
CA PHE A 81 -6.94 15.31 14.66
C PHE A 81 -7.00 16.81 14.90
N ALA A 82 -6.35 17.30 15.96
CA ALA A 82 -6.40 18.71 16.36
C ALA A 82 -5.83 19.62 15.27
N SER A 83 -4.73 19.23 14.63
CA SER A 83 -4.14 19.98 13.51
C SER A 83 -4.96 19.88 12.23
N ILE A 84 -5.45 18.70 11.85
CA ILE A 84 -6.23 18.50 10.61
C ILE A 84 -7.59 19.21 10.69
N CYS A 85 -8.29 19.07 11.82
CA CYS A 85 -9.63 19.61 12.02
C CYS A 85 -9.65 20.96 12.77
N ALA A 86 -8.52 21.65 12.90
CA ALA A 86 -8.39 22.91 13.65
C ALA A 86 -9.42 23.99 13.26
N LYS A 87 -9.87 23.99 12.00
CA LYS A 87 -10.83 24.97 11.46
C LYS A 87 -12.23 24.37 11.25
N THR A 88 -12.49 23.20 11.82
CA THR A 88 -13.78 22.51 11.74
C THR A 88 -14.40 22.47 13.14
N PRO A 89 -15.30 23.41 13.45
CA PRO A 89 -16.05 23.41 14.71
C PRO A 89 -16.82 22.11 14.89
N ALA A 90 -17.03 21.71 16.14
CA ALA A 90 -17.97 20.64 16.46
C ALA A 90 -19.41 21.15 16.24
N GLU A 91 -20.24 20.30 15.66
CA GLU A 91 -21.67 20.57 15.44
C GLU A 91 -22.50 19.39 15.93
N ASP A 92 -23.61 19.68 16.61
CA ASP A 92 -24.50 18.65 17.16
C ASP A 92 -25.02 17.72 16.06
N GLY A 93 -24.99 16.42 16.33
CA GLY A 93 -25.42 15.39 15.38
C GLY A 93 -24.44 15.08 14.25
N THR A 94 -23.25 15.70 14.25
CA THR A 94 -22.19 15.44 13.26
C THR A 94 -20.95 14.78 13.87
N LYS A 95 -20.07 14.27 13.02
CA LYS A 95 -18.74 13.79 13.40
C LYS A 95 -17.70 14.45 12.51
N ARG A 96 -16.58 14.83 13.10
CA ARG A 96 -15.36 15.24 12.42
C ARG A 96 -14.43 14.05 12.42
N VAL A 97 -13.97 13.69 11.23
CA VAL A 97 -13.05 12.57 11.03
C VAL A 97 -11.90 13.11 10.21
N ALA A 98 -10.69 12.98 10.74
CA ALA A 98 -9.50 13.40 10.04
C ALA A 98 -9.00 12.29 9.10
N LEU A 99 -8.52 12.68 7.92
CA LEU A 99 -7.95 11.76 6.94
C LEU A 99 -6.51 12.15 6.63
N VAL A 100 -5.61 11.18 6.78
CA VAL A 100 -4.23 11.28 6.29
C VAL A 100 -4.14 10.50 4.99
N LEU A 101 -3.93 11.21 3.88
CA LEU A 101 -3.71 10.60 2.57
C LEU A 101 -2.23 10.70 2.21
N ASP A 102 -1.52 9.58 2.31
CA ASP A 102 -0.11 9.49 1.96
C ASP A 102 0.06 8.76 0.61
N PHE A 103 0.30 9.54 -0.44
CA PHE A 103 0.36 9.11 -1.84
C PHE A 103 1.55 8.22 -2.22
N GLY A 104 2.45 7.90 -1.28
CA GLY A 104 3.68 7.20 -1.64
C GLY A 104 4.85 8.16 -1.86
N THR A 105 5.99 7.59 -2.18
CA THR A 105 7.06 8.32 -2.87
C THR A 105 7.01 7.96 -4.34
N ALA A 106 7.49 8.87 -5.20
CA ALA A 106 7.86 8.46 -6.54
C ALA A 106 8.90 7.32 -6.45
N PRO A 107 8.87 6.36 -7.39
CA PRO A 107 9.87 5.30 -7.47
C PRO A 107 11.28 5.85 -7.71
#